data_AF-A0A954FRI1-F1
#
_entry.id   AF-A0A954FRI1-F1
#
_cell.length_a   1.000
_cell.length_b   1.000
_cell.length_c   1.000
_cell.angle_alpha   90.00
_cell.angle_beta   90.00
_cell.angle_gamma   90.00
#
_symmetry.space_group_name_H-M   'P 1'
#
loop_
_entity.id
_entity.type
_entity.pdbx_description
1 polymer ?
#
loop_
_entity_poly.entity_id
_entity_poly.type
_entity_poly.pdbx_seq_one_letter_code
_entity_poly.pdbx_strand_id
1 'polypeptide(L)'
;MPESATTRCSHCAAILRLKNREAIGNKLDCPRCGKPFVAHAIRRRKKTTAADTTGITDRDSDIGHLPPATRNRKLTPIEEARRKRDALLRKKEEQANADKPKDAAFALLALIVCLNAHLAVGITIIDSIVEIVGSLGEFSARGARGPGMIIILTMFAWFGTVLPRDINQRGVAAAIGVFFLIVCGVVGSVTVTAVNRFHGYDFFAVRWSAVYLGGALIVFSIWGYGKESPLQYAERMMSRGRFGKAMSAVEKILEKDPDDLRALQIKSEIREMLKMG
;
A
#
# COMPACT_ATOMS: atom_id res chain seq x y z
N MET A 1 43.83 -19.20 3.50
CA MET A 1 42.45 -19.50 3.09
C MET A 1 42.13 -18.67 1.85
N PRO A 2 41.64 -19.25 0.75
CA PRO A 2 41.32 -18.50 -0.46
C PRO A 2 40.18 -17.50 -0.20
N GLU A 3 40.33 -16.28 -0.73
CA GLU A 3 39.31 -15.24 -0.60
C GLU A 3 38.03 -15.64 -1.35
N SER A 4 36.90 -15.68 -0.64
CA SER A 4 35.59 -15.92 -1.25
C SER A 4 35.17 -14.73 -2.12
N ALA A 5 34.69 -14.97 -3.33
CA ALA A 5 34.19 -13.93 -4.23
C ALA A 5 32.65 -13.95 -4.34
N THR A 6 32.02 -12.81 -4.58
CA THR A 6 30.57 -12.73 -4.83
C THR A 6 30.28 -12.36 -6.28
N THR A 7 29.36 -13.08 -6.94
CA THR A 7 28.89 -12.83 -8.30
C THR A 7 27.36 -12.77 -8.36
N ARG A 8 26.79 -12.22 -9.43
CA ARG A 8 25.34 -12.22 -9.70
C ARG A 8 25.05 -13.03 -10.96
N CYS A 9 24.06 -13.91 -10.89
CA CYS A 9 23.56 -14.62 -12.07
C CYS A 9 22.90 -13.64 -13.05
N SER A 10 23.27 -13.70 -14.32
CA SER A 10 22.70 -12.85 -15.38
C SER A 10 21.23 -13.13 -15.69
N HIS A 11 20.74 -14.33 -15.39
CA HIS A 11 19.37 -14.76 -15.74
C HIS A 11 18.35 -14.45 -14.64
N CYS A 12 18.69 -14.66 -13.37
CA CYS A 12 17.73 -14.52 -12.24
C CYS A 12 18.16 -13.52 -11.17
N ALA A 13 19.28 -12.81 -11.38
CA ALA A 13 19.85 -11.83 -10.45
C ALA A 13 20.21 -12.36 -9.05
N ALA A 14 20.22 -13.68 -8.83
CA ALA A 14 20.64 -14.28 -7.57
C ALA A 14 22.12 -13.97 -7.26
N ILE A 15 22.40 -13.57 -6.02
CA ILE A 15 23.77 -13.32 -5.52
C ILE A 15 24.36 -14.65 -5.05
N LEU A 16 25.46 -15.08 -5.66
CA LEU A 16 26.15 -16.34 -5.39
C LEU A 16 27.53 -16.07 -4.77
N ARG A 17 27.88 -16.84 -3.74
CA ARG A 17 29.21 -16.83 -3.12
C ARG A 17 30.04 -17.97 -3.70
N LEU A 18 31.11 -17.62 -4.41
CA LEU A 18 32.09 -18.54 -4.97
C LEU A 18 33.16 -18.86 -3.93
N LYS A 19 33.46 -20.14 -3.75
CA LYS A 19 34.47 -20.62 -2.81
C LYS A 19 35.90 -20.23 -3.22
N ASN A 20 36.17 -20.23 -4.54
CA ASN A 20 37.45 -19.83 -5.12
C ASN A 20 37.29 -18.64 -6.05
N ARG A 21 38.17 -17.64 -5.91
CA ARG A 21 38.21 -16.44 -6.75
C ARG A 21 38.58 -16.75 -8.22
N GLU A 22 39.28 -17.85 -8.45
CA GLU A 22 39.67 -18.33 -9.79
C GLU A 22 38.48 -18.78 -10.65
N ALA A 23 37.31 -19.00 -10.05
CA ALA A 23 36.09 -19.32 -10.81
C ALA A 23 35.49 -18.10 -11.55
N ILE A 24 36.03 -16.90 -11.35
CA ILE A 24 35.63 -15.70 -12.10
C ILE A 24 36.13 -15.84 -13.53
N GLY A 25 35.22 -15.74 -14.50
CA GLY A 25 35.49 -15.95 -15.93
C GLY A 25 35.10 -17.35 -16.44
N ASN A 26 34.87 -18.32 -15.56
CA ASN A 26 34.40 -19.65 -15.95
C ASN A 26 32.88 -19.69 -16.11
N LYS A 27 32.40 -20.61 -16.95
CA LYS A 27 30.97 -20.96 -17.03
C LYS A 27 30.58 -21.80 -15.81
N LEU A 28 29.55 -21.36 -15.10
CA LEU A 28 28.98 -22.03 -13.94
C LEU A 28 27.47 -22.14 -14.10
N ASP A 29 26.87 -23.19 -13.54
CA ASP A 29 25.42 -23.34 -13.52
C ASP A 29 24.82 -22.67 -12.29
N CYS A 30 23.75 -21.90 -12.49
CA CYS A 30 23.07 -21.23 -11.39
C CYS A 30 22.23 -22.23 -10.58
N PRO A 31 22.43 -22.38 -9.25
CA PRO A 31 21.66 -23.32 -8.44
C PRO A 31 20.18 -22.93 -8.30
N ARG A 32 19.82 -21.68 -8.62
CA ARG A 32 18.44 -21.18 -8.52
C ARG A 32 17.63 -21.39 -9.80
N CYS A 33 18.26 -21.26 -10.97
CA CYS A 33 17.56 -21.31 -12.26
C CYS A 33 18.09 -22.35 -13.25
N GLY A 34 19.15 -23.09 -12.92
CA GLY A 34 19.71 -24.17 -13.74
C GLY A 34 20.41 -23.74 -15.04
N LYS A 35 20.44 -22.44 -15.35
CA LYS A 35 21.04 -21.91 -16.59
C LYS A 35 22.54 -21.64 -16.40
N PRO A 36 23.39 -21.95 -17.40
CA PRO A 36 24.80 -21.59 -17.38
C PRO A 36 24.97 -20.07 -17.50
N PHE A 37 25.94 -19.53 -16.76
CA PHE A 37 26.33 -18.12 -16.82
C PHE A 37 27.84 -17.96 -16.56
N VAL A 38 28.41 -16.85 -17.03
CA VAL A 38 29.82 -16.51 -16.77
C VAL A 38 29.91 -15.64 -15.53
N ALA A 39 30.71 -16.03 -14.56
CA ALA A 39 30.85 -15.26 -13.32
C ALA A 39 31.69 -13.99 -13.54
N HIS A 40 31.08 -12.82 -13.37
CA HIS A 40 31.79 -11.54 -13.36
C HIS A 40 32.02 -11.05 -11.93
N ALA A 41 33.24 -10.60 -11.63
CA ALA A 41 33.55 -10.02 -10.33
C ALA A 41 32.70 -8.76 -10.11
N ILE A 42 31.85 -8.78 -9.07
CA ILE A 42 31.20 -7.55 -8.62
C ILE A 42 32.31 -6.70 -8.02
N ARG A 43 32.77 -5.68 -8.76
CA ARG A 43 33.61 -4.63 -8.19
C ARG A 43 32.78 -4.02 -7.05
N ARG A 44 33.13 -4.35 -5.80
CA ARG A 44 32.66 -3.61 -4.64
C ARG A 44 33.11 -2.18 -4.89
N ARG A 45 32.19 -1.34 -5.37
CA ARG A 45 32.37 0.11 -5.37
C ARG A 45 32.60 0.42 -3.90
N LYS A 46 33.87 0.64 -3.53
CA LYS A 46 34.28 0.99 -2.17
C LYS A 46 33.42 2.20 -1.84
N LYS A 47 32.36 1.97 -1.05
CA LYS A 47 31.45 3.02 -0.62
C LYS A 47 32.33 3.85 0.30
N THR A 48 32.96 4.87 -0.26
CA THR A 48 33.70 5.89 0.47
C THR A 48 32.68 6.53 1.39
N THR A 49 32.59 6.00 2.60
CA THR A 49 32.00 6.69 3.73
C THR A 49 32.84 7.95 3.89
N ALA A 50 32.23 9.09 3.59
CA ALA A 50 32.79 10.42 3.77
C ALA A 50 32.89 10.70 5.28
N ALA A 51 33.88 10.07 5.92
CA ALA A 51 34.25 10.30 7.31
C ALA A 51 35.61 9.62 7.55
N ASP A 52 36.65 10.09 6.89
CA ASP A 52 37.99 10.09 7.46
C ASP A 52 38.90 10.95 6.58
N THR A 53 39.12 12.17 7.07
CA THR A 53 40.02 13.15 6.47
C THR A 53 41.06 13.47 7.52
N THR A 54 42.01 12.57 7.75
CA THR A 54 43.27 12.91 8.40
C THR A 54 44.40 12.06 7.83
N GLY A 55 45.19 12.71 6.98
CA GLY A 55 46.65 12.65 6.94
C GLY A 55 47.31 11.29 6.78
N ILE A 56 47.71 10.97 5.55
CA ILE A 56 49.04 10.41 5.28
C ILE A 56 49.58 11.05 4.00
N THR A 57 50.71 11.71 4.17
CA THR A 57 51.55 12.42 3.21
C THR A 57 52.36 11.46 2.34
N ASP A 58 52.63 11.93 1.12
CA ASP A 58 53.83 11.71 0.30
C ASP A 58 54.26 10.29 -0.08
N ARG A 59 54.10 9.96 -1.38
CA ARG A 59 55.24 9.81 -2.31
C ARG A 59 54.79 9.39 -3.72
N ASP A 60 55.11 10.25 -4.67
CA ASP A 60 55.69 9.98 -5.99
C ASP A 60 55.11 8.84 -6.84
N SER A 61 54.26 9.21 -7.81
CA SER A 61 54.41 8.70 -9.17
C SER A 61 53.86 9.72 -10.17
N ASP A 62 54.78 10.45 -10.80
CA ASP A 62 54.58 11.26 -12.00
C ASP A 62 53.95 10.41 -13.12
N ILE A 63 52.62 10.46 -13.22
CA ILE A 63 51.89 10.07 -14.42
C ILE A 63 51.21 11.34 -14.93
N GLY A 64 51.77 11.88 -16.01
CA GLY A 64 51.46 13.19 -16.58
C GLY A 64 49.98 13.57 -16.53
N HIS A 65 49.72 14.67 -15.83
CA HIS A 65 48.48 15.44 -15.93
C HIS A 65 48.33 15.96 -17.37
N LEU A 66 47.67 15.16 -18.21
CA LEU A 66 46.96 15.70 -19.38
C LEU A 66 45.81 16.57 -18.84
N PRO A 67 45.72 17.84 -19.23
CA PRO A 67 44.61 18.69 -18.81
C PRO A 67 43.30 18.02 -19.23
N PRO A 68 42.28 18.00 -18.36
CA PRO A 68 40.99 17.43 -18.72
C PRO A 68 40.49 18.20 -19.92
N ALA A 69 40.54 17.58 -21.09
CA ALA A 69 40.01 18.15 -22.31
C ALA A 69 38.52 18.41 -22.05
N THR A 70 38.17 19.67 -21.77
CA THR A 70 36.82 20.21 -21.70
C THR A 70 36.25 20.14 -23.11
N ARG A 71 35.93 18.92 -23.53
CA ARG A 71 35.35 18.64 -24.82
C ARG A 71 33.89 19.07 -24.69
N ASN A 72 33.65 20.33 -25.08
CA ASN A 72 32.34 20.85 -25.47
C ASN A 72 31.87 20.11 -26.74
N ARG A 73 31.72 18.79 -26.63
CA ARG A 73 31.14 17.96 -27.68
C ARG A 73 29.65 18.25 -27.61
N LYS A 74 29.15 19.03 -28.58
CA LYS A 74 27.71 19.15 -28.82
C LYS A 74 27.15 17.74 -28.91
N LEU A 75 26.30 17.37 -27.95
CA LEU A 75 25.61 16.10 -27.95
C LEU A 75 24.76 16.03 -29.22
N THR A 76 24.68 14.84 -29.81
CA THR A 76 23.73 14.63 -30.88
C THR A 76 22.29 14.78 -30.34
N PRO A 77 21.33 15.23 -31.15
CA PRO A 77 19.93 15.37 -30.71
C PRO A 77 19.35 14.09 -30.06
N ILE A 78 19.80 12.93 -30.53
CA ILE A 78 19.41 11.61 -30.02
C ILE A 78 19.93 11.37 -28.60
N GLU A 79 21.17 11.77 -28.31
CA GLU A 79 21.76 11.65 -26.97
C GLU A 79 21.11 12.61 -25.97
N GLU A 80 20.72 13.81 -26.42
CA GLU A 80 19.99 14.77 -25.59
C GLU A 80 18.60 14.24 -25.22
N ALA A 81 17.88 13.66 -26.19
CA ALA A 81 16.58 13.04 -25.94
C ALA A 81 16.68 11.87 -24.94
N ARG A 82 17.71 11.01 -25.05
CA ARG A 82 17.96 9.93 -24.08
C ARG A 82 18.22 10.48 -22.67
N ARG A 83 19.05 11.52 -22.53
CA ARG A 83 19.32 12.14 -21.23
C ARG A 83 18.07 12.73 -20.59
N LYS A 84 17.20 13.40 -21.38
CA LYS A 84 15.93 13.93 -20.89
C LYS A 84 15.00 12.79 -20.42
N ARG A 85 14.93 11.69 -21.17
CA ARG A 85 14.16 10.50 -20.78
C ARG A 85 14.67 9.89 -19.47
N ASP A 86 15.98 9.72 -19.32
CA ASP A 86 16.58 9.16 -18.11
C ASP A 86 16.37 10.06 -16.89
N ALA A 87 16.43 11.38 -17.06
CA ALA A 87 16.15 12.35 -16.01
C ALA A 87 14.68 12.31 -15.55
N LEU A 88 13.74 12.15 -16.50
CA LEU A 88 12.32 11.98 -16.21
C LEU A 88 12.04 10.67 -15.46
N LEU A 89 12.66 9.56 -15.89
CA LEU A 89 12.51 8.27 -15.21
C LEU A 89 13.01 8.33 -13.77
N ARG A 90 14.15 9.00 -13.52
CA ARG A 90 14.65 9.20 -12.14
C ARG A 90 13.70 10.04 -11.29
N LYS A 91 13.15 11.12 -11.83
CA LYS A 91 12.14 11.93 -11.11
C LYS A 91 10.89 11.12 -10.77
N LYS A 92 10.42 10.27 -11.70
CA LYS A 92 9.29 9.37 -11.45
C LYS A 92 9.61 8.32 -10.39
N GLU A 93 10.81 7.73 -10.40
CA GLU A 93 11.26 6.81 -9.35
C GLU A 93 11.37 7.48 -7.98
N GLU A 94 11.89 8.71 -7.93
CA GLU A 94 11.97 9.50 -6.69
C GLU A 94 10.57 9.82 -6.14
N GLN A 95 9.62 10.23 -6.99
CA GLN A 95 8.23 10.45 -6.59
C GLN A 95 7.55 9.16 -6.12
N ALA A 96 7.71 8.05 -6.87
CA ALA A 96 7.15 6.76 -6.48
C ALA A 96 7.70 6.25 -5.13
N ASN A 97 8.99 6.51 -4.84
CA ASN A 97 9.58 6.18 -3.55
C ASN A 97 9.14 7.13 -2.43
N ALA A 98 8.84 8.39 -2.73
CA ALA A 98 8.33 9.36 -1.76
C ALA A 98 6.90 9.05 -1.30
N ASP A 99 6.10 8.37 -2.13
CA ASP A 99 4.72 8.00 -1.78
C ASP A 99 4.60 6.65 -1.04
N LYS A 100 5.57 5.74 -1.21
CA LYS A 100 5.68 4.46 -0.48
C LYS A 100 5.49 4.54 1.05
N PRO A 101 6.06 5.51 1.79
CA PRO A 101 5.87 5.58 3.25
C PRO A 101 4.44 5.94 3.64
N LYS A 102 3.70 6.67 2.79
CA LYS A 102 2.29 6.99 3.04
C LYS A 102 1.44 5.73 2.97
N ASP A 103 1.68 4.89 1.96
CA ASP A 103 0.96 3.63 1.80
C ASP A 103 1.22 2.68 2.99
N ALA A 104 2.45 2.64 3.50
CA ALA A 104 2.78 1.86 4.69
C ALA A 104 2.08 2.40 5.96
N ALA A 105 2.02 3.72 6.13
CA ALA A 105 1.30 4.34 7.24
C ALA A 105 -0.21 4.07 7.17
N PHE A 106 -0.81 4.15 5.98
CA PHE A 106 -2.21 3.80 5.77
C PHE A 106 -2.48 2.31 6.02
N ALA A 107 -1.58 1.42 5.58
CA ALA A 107 -1.69 -0.01 5.85
C ALA A 107 -1.63 -0.32 7.35
N LEU A 108 -0.73 0.34 8.09
CA LEU A 108 -0.65 0.21 9.55
C LEU A 108 -1.92 0.72 10.23
N LEU A 109 -2.44 1.89 9.82
CA LEU A 109 -3.68 2.44 10.36
C LEU A 109 -4.87 1.52 10.10
N ALA A 110 -4.97 0.96 8.88
CA ALA A 110 -6.01 0.01 8.53
C ALA A 110 -5.91 -1.28 9.38
N LEU A 111 -4.69 -1.75 9.65
CA LEU A 111 -4.47 -2.91 10.52
C LEU A 111 -4.87 -2.63 11.97
N ILE A 112 -4.56 -1.44 12.51
CA ILE A 112 -4.98 -1.03 13.86
C ILE A 112 -6.50 -0.94 13.95
N VAL A 113 -7.17 -0.34 12.96
CA VAL A 113 -8.64 -0.27 12.91
C VAL A 113 -9.24 -1.68 12.84
N CYS A 114 -8.68 -2.55 12.01
CA CYS A 114 -9.10 -3.94 11.89
C CYS A 114 -8.95 -4.71 13.22
N LEU A 115 -7.80 -4.56 13.89
CA LEU A 115 -7.52 -5.18 15.17
C LEU A 115 -8.49 -4.67 16.26
N ASN A 116 -8.73 -3.37 16.32
CA ASN A 116 -9.69 -2.78 17.27
C ASN A 116 -11.12 -3.27 17.00
N ALA A 117 -11.52 -3.43 15.74
CA ALA A 117 -12.82 -4.00 15.39
C ALA A 117 -12.94 -5.46 15.84
N HIS A 118 -11.91 -6.28 15.64
CA HIS A 118 -11.89 -7.68 16.10
C HIS A 118 -11.90 -7.78 17.63
N LEU A 119 -11.15 -6.92 18.32
CA LEU A 119 -11.15 -6.86 19.79
C LEU A 119 -12.52 -6.46 20.32
N ALA A 120 -13.20 -5.48 19.70
CA ALA A 120 -14.55 -5.10 20.07
C ALA A 120 -15.55 -6.25 19.90
N VAL A 121 -15.47 -6.99 18.78
CA VAL A 121 -16.27 -8.21 18.55
C VAL A 121 -15.97 -9.29 19.59
N GLY A 122 -14.69 -9.51 19.91
CA GLY A 122 -14.29 -10.47 20.94
C GLY A 122 -14.87 -10.13 22.31
N ILE A 123 -14.83 -8.85 22.69
CA ILE A 123 -15.41 -8.36 23.96
C ILE A 123 -16.93 -8.56 23.97
N THR A 124 -17.65 -8.22 22.89
CA THR A 124 -19.11 -8.41 22.86
C THR A 124 -19.53 -9.87 22.89
N ILE A 125 -18.75 -10.77 22.28
CA ILE A 125 -18.98 -12.22 22.37
C ILE A 125 -18.79 -12.71 23.81
N ILE A 126 -17.69 -12.31 24.47
CA ILE A 126 -17.41 -12.71 25.86
C ILE A 126 -18.52 -12.19 26.78
N ASP A 127 -18.92 -10.93 26.63
CA ASP A 127 -19.98 -10.32 27.43
C ASP A 127 -21.33 -11.06 27.25
N SER A 128 -21.67 -11.40 26.00
CA SER A 128 -22.86 -12.21 25.69
C SER A 128 -22.78 -13.61 26.32
N ILE A 129 -21.59 -14.24 26.33
CA ILE A 129 -21.40 -15.55 26.95
C ILE A 129 -21.57 -15.45 28.47
N VAL A 130 -21.00 -14.43 29.10
CA VAL A 130 -21.14 -14.19 30.55
C VAL A 130 -22.62 -13.98 30.93
N GLU A 131 -23.36 -13.21 30.13
CA GLU A 131 -24.79 -12.99 30.32
C GLU A 131 -25.61 -14.28 30.11
N ILE A 132 -25.27 -15.10 29.11
CA ILE A 132 -25.90 -16.42 28.90
C ILE A 132 -25.61 -17.37 30.07
N VAL A 133 -24.37 -17.42 30.56
CA VAL A 133 -23.99 -18.29 31.69
C VAL A 133 -24.63 -17.82 32.99
N GLY A 134 -24.71 -16.50 33.22
CA GLY A 134 -25.40 -15.92 34.37
C GLY A 134 -26.91 -16.17 34.32
N SER A 135 -27.53 -15.97 33.15
CA SER A 135 -28.97 -16.21 32.96
C SER A 135 -29.33 -17.70 33.01
N LEU A 136 -28.43 -18.62 32.60
CA LEU A 136 -28.62 -20.06 32.81
C LEU A 136 -28.70 -20.44 34.29
N GLY A 137 -28.18 -19.61 35.20
CA GLY A 137 -28.36 -19.76 36.65
C GLY A 137 -29.75 -19.33 37.15
N GLU A 138 -30.49 -18.51 36.40
CA GLU A 138 -31.78 -17.93 36.80
C GLU A 138 -32.91 -18.13 35.76
N PHE A 139 -32.73 -19.01 34.77
CA PHE A 139 -33.63 -19.17 33.62
C PHE A 139 -34.96 -19.85 33.99
N SER A 140 -35.82 -19.10 34.68
CA SER A 140 -37.27 -19.27 34.66
C SER A 140 -37.88 -18.02 34.00
N ALA A 141 -38.21 -18.19 32.72
CA ALA A 141 -39.25 -17.47 31.98
C ALA A 141 -39.29 -15.93 32.05
N ARG A 142 -38.57 -15.25 31.13
CA ARG A 142 -39.12 -14.21 30.21
C ARG A 142 -38.02 -13.56 29.36
N GLY A 143 -38.11 -13.72 28.03
CA GLY A 143 -37.76 -12.65 27.09
C GLY A 143 -36.37 -12.65 26.43
N ALA A 144 -35.93 -13.76 25.83
CA ALA A 144 -34.69 -13.84 25.04
C ALA A 144 -34.78 -13.14 23.65
N ARG A 145 -34.80 -11.80 23.61
CA ARG A 145 -34.70 -11.01 22.34
C ARG A 145 -33.49 -10.07 22.26
N GLY A 146 -32.66 -9.97 23.29
CA GLY A 146 -31.56 -8.98 23.37
C GLY A 146 -30.29 -9.29 22.55
N PRO A 147 -29.64 -10.45 22.73
CA PRO A 147 -28.24 -10.60 22.28
C PRO A 147 -28.09 -10.90 20.77
N GLY A 148 -29.07 -11.57 20.16
CA GLY A 148 -29.01 -11.92 18.73
C GLY A 148 -28.96 -10.71 17.79
N MET A 149 -29.60 -9.60 18.18
CA MET A 149 -29.64 -8.39 17.35
C MET A 149 -28.29 -7.67 17.29
N ILE A 150 -27.53 -7.67 18.39
CA ILE A 150 -26.20 -7.05 18.46
C ILE A 150 -25.22 -7.79 17.57
N ILE A 151 -25.23 -9.12 17.58
CA ILE A 151 -24.36 -9.95 16.72
C ILE A 151 -24.66 -9.68 15.24
N ILE A 152 -25.94 -9.61 14.85
CA ILE A 152 -26.35 -9.32 13.47
C ILE A 152 -25.87 -7.93 13.03
N LEU A 153 -26.07 -6.90 13.85
CA LEU A 153 -25.62 -5.54 13.54
C LEU A 153 -24.09 -5.44 13.40
N THR A 154 -23.35 -6.17 14.22
CA THR A 154 -21.88 -6.19 14.17
C THR A 154 -21.37 -6.89 12.91
N MET A 155 -22.03 -7.97 12.48
CA MET A 155 -21.72 -8.63 11.20
C MET A 155 -22.06 -7.75 9.98
N PHE A 156 -23.16 -6.99 10.01
CA PHE A 156 -23.50 -6.07 8.91
C PHE A 156 -22.50 -4.92 8.78
N ALA A 157 -22.02 -4.36 9.91
CA ALA A 157 -20.95 -3.37 9.92
C ALA A 157 -19.65 -3.94 9.32
N TRP A 158 -19.30 -5.17 9.69
CA TRP A 158 -18.14 -5.86 9.14
C TRP A 158 -18.27 -6.06 7.62
N PHE A 159 -19.42 -6.56 7.15
CA PHE A 159 -19.67 -6.79 5.72
C PHE A 159 -19.54 -5.51 4.90
N GLY A 160 -20.00 -4.37 5.44
CA GLY A 160 -19.83 -3.05 4.80
C GLY A 160 -18.37 -2.59 4.67
N THR A 161 -17.48 -3.04 5.57
CA THR A 161 -16.04 -2.71 5.51
C THR A 161 -15.21 -3.62 4.60
N VAL A 162 -15.69 -4.84 4.34
CA VAL A 162 -14.98 -5.85 3.53
C VAL A 162 -15.37 -5.80 2.03
N LEU A 163 -16.51 -5.20 1.69
CA LEU A 163 -16.97 -5.11 0.30
C LEU A 163 -16.17 -4.09 -0.55
N PRO A 164 -16.03 -4.32 -1.87
CA PRO A 164 -14.93 -3.78 -2.69
C PRO A 164 -15.01 -2.27 -2.98
N ARG A 165 -13.82 -1.70 -3.22
CA ARG A 165 -13.36 -0.30 -3.47
C ARG A 165 -14.17 0.61 -4.43
N ASP A 166 -15.45 0.41 -4.67
CA ASP A 166 -16.16 1.22 -5.67
C ASP A 166 -16.58 2.60 -5.12
N ILE A 167 -16.36 3.68 -5.88
CA ILE A 167 -16.56 5.07 -5.42
C ILE A 167 -18.01 5.38 -5.01
N ASN A 168 -18.99 4.70 -5.62
CA ASN A 168 -20.40 4.85 -5.23
C ASN A 168 -20.67 4.30 -3.82
N GLN A 169 -19.82 3.41 -3.30
CA GLN A 169 -19.94 2.89 -1.95
C GLN A 169 -19.33 3.82 -0.88
N ARG A 170 -18.61 4.90 -1.26
CA ARG A 170 -18.14 5.91 -0.29
C ARG A 170 -19.29 6.61 0.42
N GLY A 171 -20.34 6.95 -0.33
CA GLY A 171 -21.56 7.51 0.24
C GLY A 171 -22.27 6.52 1.16
N VAL A 172 -22.25 5.23 0.81
CA VAL A 172 -22.86 4.16 1.61
C VAL A 172 -22.07 3.91 2.90
N ALA A 173 -20.74 3.82 2.84
CA ALA A 173 -19.89 3.67 4.03
C ALA A 173 -20.00 4.87 4.97
N ALA A 174 -20.01 6.10 4.43
CA ALA A 174 -20.23 7.30 5.22
C ALA A 174 -21.63 7.33 5.85
N ALA A 175 -22.68 6.99 5.09
CA ALA A 175 -24.05 6.91 5.60
C ALA A 175 -24.20 5.84 6.69
N ILE A 176 -23.57 4.66 6.51
CA ILE A 176 -23.53 3.60 7.52
C ILE A 176 -22.76 4.07 8.76
N GLY A 177 -21.63 4.75 8.61
CA GLY A 177 -20.86 5.29 9.72
C GLY A 177 -21.64 6.34 10.52
N VAL A 178 -22.35 7.24 9.84
CA VAL A 178 -23.25 8.23 10.46
C VAL A 178 -24.42 7.53 11.15
N PHE A 179 -25.02 6.52 10.50
CA PHE A 179 -26.09 5.73 11.10
C PHE A 179 -25.62 5.03 12.38
N PHE A 180 -24.43 4.42 12.38
CA PHE A 180 -23.84 3.81 13.57
C PHE A 180 -23.56 4.83 14.68
N LEU A 181 -23.06 6.01 14.34
CA LEU A 181 -22.87 7.09 15.34
C LEU A 181 -24.18 7.55 15.95
N ILE A 182 -25.24 7.69 15.13
CA ILE A 182 -26.54 8.12 15.63
C ILE A 182 -27.19 7.00 16.45
N VAL A 183 -27.28 5.79 15.92
CA VAL A 183 -27.97 4.68 16.59
C VAL A 183 -27.15 4.18 17.77
N CYS A 184 -25.91 3.76 17.58
CA CYS A 184 -25.10 3.23 18.69
C CYS A 184 -24.61 4.33 19.63
N GLY A 185 -24.32 5.54 19.13
CA GLY A 185 -23.91 6.65 19.99
C GLY A 185 -25.08 7.25 20.77
N VAL A 186 -26.16 7.67 20.10
CA VAL A 186 -27.29 8.34 20.78
C VAL A 186 -28.17 7.34 21.50
N VAL A 187 -28.66 6.29 20.82
CA VAL A 187 -29.54 5.30 21.47
C VAL A 187 -28.76 4.50 22.49
N GLY A 188 -27.54 4.06 22.16
CA GLY A 188 -26.68 3.36 23.13
C GLY A 188 -26.37 4.20 24.37
N SER A 189 -26.08 5.50 24.21
CA SER A 189 -25.86 6.38 25.36
C SER A 189 -27.12 6.55 26.22
N VAL A 190 -28.31 6.69 25.61
CA VAL A 190 -29.57 6.82 26.36
C VAL A 190 -29.87 5.52 27.13
N THR A 191 -29.74 4.37 26.48
CA THR A 191 -30.00 3.07 27.11
C THR A 191 -29.02 2.78 28.24
N VAL A 192 -27.71 3.01 28.03
CA VAL A 192 -26.70 2.85 29.08
C VAL A 192 -26.94 3.79 30.25
N THR A 193 -27.33 5.04 29.99
CA THR A 193 -27.64 5.99 31.08
C THR A 193 -28.87 5.54 31.88
N ALA A 194 -29.88 4.96 31.22
CA ALA A 194 -31.03 4.38 31.89
C ALA A 194 -30.62 3.16 32.74
N VAL A 195 -29.82 2.24 32.20
CA VAL A 195 -29.36 1.03 32.90
C VAL A 195 -28.44 1.36 34.08
N ASN A 196 -27.47 2.27 33.92
CA ASN A 196 -26.61 2.74 35.03
C ASN A 196 -27.44 3.27 36.20
N ARG A 197 -28.56 3.94 35.91
CA ARG A 197 -29.45 4.50 36.93
C ARG A 197 -30.15 3.42 37.77
N PHE A 198 -30.35 2.22 37.21
CA PHE A 198 -31.00 1.11 37.90
C PHE A 198 -30.01 0.15 38.57
N HIS A 199 -28.82 -0.06 37.99
CA HIS A 199 -27.90 -1.10 38.42
C HIS A 199 -26.61 -0.60 39.09
N GLY A 200 -26.31 0.71 39.06
CA GLY A 200 -25.15 1.28 39.75
C GLY A 200 -23.76 0.90 39.18
N TYR A 201 -23.72 0.18 38.05
CA TYR A 201 -22.48 -0.13 37.34
C TYR A 201 -22.14 0.94 36.32
N ASP A 202 -20.88 1.37 36.24
CA ASP A 202 -20.42 2.33 35.24
C ASP A 202 -19.91 1.65 33.97
N PHE A 203 -20.79 1.52 32.96
CA PHE A 203 -20.41 1.01 31.62
C PHE A 203 -19.70 2.05 30.75
N PHE A 204 -18.77 2.82 31.32
CA PHE A 204 -18.06 3.90 30.63
C PHE A 204 -17.28 3.39 29.41
N ALA A 205 -16.62 2.24 29.52
CA ALA A 205 -15.79 1.67 28.44
C ALA A 205 -16.61 1.31 27.18
N VAL A 206 -17.81 0.77 27.34
CA VAL A 206 -18.71 0.39 26.23
C VAL A 206 -19.25 1.63 25.51
N ARG A 207 -19.54 2.70 26.26
CA ARG A 207 -20.06 3.95 25.68
C ARG A 207 -19.05 4.61 24.76
N TRP A 208 -17.78 4.60 25.14
CA TRP A 208 -16.72 5.23 24.36
C TRP A 208 -16.25 4.37 23.18
N SER A 209 -16.29 3.04 23.27
CA SER A 209 -15.86 2.17 22.16
C SER A 209 -16.71 2.35 20.90
N ALA A 210 -18.03 2.51 21.03
CA ALA A 210 -18.93 2.78 19.91
C ALA A 210 -18.66 4.15 19.27
N VAL A 211 -18.40 5.18 20.08
CA VAL A 211 -18.06 6.53 19.61
C VAL A 211 -16.71 6.53 18.89
N TYR A 212 -15.70 5.84 19.43
CA TYR A 212 -14.39 5.71 18.80
C TYR A 212 -14.46 4.94 17.47
N LEU A 213 -15.23 3.86 17.40
CA LEU A 213 -15.44 3.10 16.17
C LEU A 213 -16.14 3.96 15.10
N GLY A 214 -17.22 4.65 15.48
CA GLY A 214 -17.95 5.55 14.60
C GLY A 214 -17.08 6.70 14.08
N GLY A 215 -16.31 7.34 14.96
CA GLY A 215 -15.36 8.39 14.58
C GLY A 215 -14.26 7.87 13.65
N ALA A 216 -13.70 6.69 13.93
CA ALA A 216 -12.70 6.06 13.08
C ALA A 216 -13.23 5.76 11.67
N LEU A 217 -14.48 5.29 11.54
CA LEU A 217 -15.11 5.04 10.25
C LEU A 217 -15.35 6.31 9.44
N ILE A 218 -15.71 7.42 10.09
CA ILE A 218 -15.84 8.73 9.43
C ILE A 218 -14.47 9.20 8.93
N VAL A 219 -13.45 9.20 9.81
CA VAL A 219 -12.09 9.63 9.43
C VAL A 219 -11.55 8.76 8.29
N PHE A 220 -11.78 7.45 8.34
CA PHE A 220 -11.40 6.53 7.28
C PHE A 220 -12.15 6.78 5.97
N SER A 221 -13.44 7.15 6.03
CA SER A 221 -14.22 7.50 4.85
C SER A 221 -13.73 8.79 4.17
N ILE A 222 -13.27 9.76 4.97
CA ILE A 222 -12.78 11.06 4.46
C ILE A 222 -11.32 10.96 3.96
N TRP A 223 -10.45 10.25 4.69
CA TRP A 223 -9.00 10.23 4.44
C TRP A 223 -8.42 8.88 4.01
N GLY A 224 -9.09 7.76 4.28
CA GLY A 224 -8.55 6.41 4.08
C GLY A 224 -8.50 5.96 2.62
N TYR A 225 -9.28 6.60 1.74
CA TYR A 225 -9.23 6.29 0.32
C TYR A 225 -8.33 7.29 -0.40
N GLY A 226 -7.16 6.81 -0.84
CA GLY A 226 -6.31 7.55 -1.76
C GLY A 226 -7.12 8.10 -2.93
N LYS A 227 -6.76 9.30 -3.41
CA LYS A 227 -7.34 9.86 -4.63
C LYS A 227 -7.15 8.82 -5.72
N GLU A 228 -8.26 8.35 -6.28
CA GLU A 228 -8.21 7.36 -7.34
C GLU A 228 -7.37 7.91 -8.49
N SER A 229 -6.43 7.11 -9.00
CA SER A 229 -5.61 7.56 -10.10
C SER A 229 -6.51 7.79 -11.33
N PRO A 230 -6.25 8.82 -12.15
CA PRO A 230 -7.06 9.08 -13.34
C PRO A 230 -7.11 7.88 -14.28
N LEU A 231 -6.08 7.03 -14.25
CA LEU A 231 -6.01 5.76 -14.97
C LEU A 231 -7.00 4.72 -14.44
N GLN A 232 -7.07 4.52 -13.12
CA GLN A 232 -8.07 3.63 -12.50
C GLN A 232 -9.49 4.12 -12.76
N TYR A 233 -9.69 5.45 -12.73
CA TYR A 233 -10.98 6.05 -13.10
C TYR A 233 -11.38 5.71 -14.55
N ALA A 234 -10.42 5.78 -15.49
CA ALA A 234 -10.64 5.41 -16.88
C ALA A 234 -10.99 3.92 -17.05
N GLU A 235 -10.23 3.02 -16.45
CA GLU A 235 -10.47 1.56 -16.47
C GLU A 235 -11.87 1.23 -15.92
N ARG A 236 -12.30 1.88 -14.83
CA ARG A 236 -13.64 1.69 -14.29
C ARG A 236 -14.74 2.25 -15.18
N MET A 237 -14.53 3.40 -15.83
CA MET A 237 -15.53 3.92 -16.78
C MET A 237 -15.65 3.01 -18.01
N MET A 238 -14.55 2.39 -18.42
CA MET A 238 -14.51 1.38 -19.47
C MET A 238 -15.29 0.12 -19.07
N SER A 239 -15.09 -0.41 -17.87
CA SER A 239 -15.84 -1.59 -17.39
C SER A 239 -17.35 -1.36 -17.25
N ARG A 240 -17.77 -0.10 -17.09
CA ARG A 240 -19.19 0.30 -17.05
C ARG A 240 -19.79 0.60 -18.43
N GLY A 241 -19.05 0.35 -19.52
CA GLY A 241 -19.47 0.66 -20.89
C GLY A 241 -19.56 2.16 -21.20
N ARG A 242 -19.03 3.03 -20.33
CA ARG A 242 -19.06 4.50 -20.51
C ARG A 242 -17.80 4.97 -21.26
N PHE A 243 -17.62 4.46 -22.47
CA PHE A 243 -16.41 4.66 -23.29
C PHE A 243 -16.04 6.13 -23.53
N GLY A 244 -17.03 7.03 -23.72
CA GLY A 244 -16.77 8.46 -23.90
C GLY A 244 -16.11 9.13 -22.67
N LYS A 245 -16.56 8.77 -21.45
CA LYS A 245 -15.95 9.28 -20.21
C LYS A 245 -14.57 8.67 -19.96
N ALA A 246 -14.41 7.39 -20.28
CA ALA A 246 -13.11 6.72 -20.21
C ALA A 246 -12.10 7.38 -21.15
N MET A 247 -12.49 7.63 -22.42
CA MET A 247 -11.63 8.28 -23.42
C MET A 247 -11.19 9.68 -22.97
N SER A 248 -12.12 10.51 -22.50
CA SER A 248 -11.80 11.85 -22.00
C SER A 248 -10.84 11.83 -20.80
N ALA A 249 -10.98 10.84 -19.91
CA ALA A 249 -10.04 10.68 -18.79
C ALA A 249 -8.64 10.27 -19.27
N VAL A 250 -8.54 9.35 -20.22
CA VAL A 250 -7.27 8.91 -20.81
C VAL A 250 -6.59 10.05 -21.57
N GLU A 251 -7.33 10.86 -22.32
CA GLU A 251 -6.78 12.01 -23.03
C GLU A 251 -6.16 13.04 -22.10
N LYS A 252 -6.79 13.31 -20.94
CA LYS A 252 -6.20 14.18 -19.90
C LYS A 252 -4.91 13.61 -19.30
N ILE A 253 -4.75 12.29 -19.28
CA ILE A 253 -3.49 11.65 -18.84
C ILE A 253 -2.42 11.87 -19.91
N LEU A 254 -2.76 11.60 -21.18
CA LEU A 254 -1.85 11.75 -22.32
C LEU A 254 -1.48 13.21 -22.61
N GLU A 255 -2.34 14.16 -22.26
CA GLU A 255 -2.01 15.59 -22.33
C GLU A 255 -0.87 15.96 -21.36
N LYS A 256 -0.83 15.32 -20.19
CA LYS A 256 0.25 15.52 -19.20
C LYS A 256 1.48 14.67 -19.49
N ASP A 257 1.27 13.46 -19.97
CA ASP A 257 2.33 12.48 -20.25
C ASP A 257 2.01 11.72 -21.55
N PRO A 258 2.42 12.25 -22.72
CA PRO A 258 2.07 11.69 -24.02
C PRO A 258 2.71 10.31 -24.28
N ASP A 259 3.75 9.95 -23.51
CA ASP A 259 4.49 8.70 -23.63
C ASP A 259 4.02 7.64 -22.61
N ASP A 260 2.91 7.87 -21.89
CA ASP A 260 2.36 6.86 -20.98
C ASP A 260 1.79 5.67 -21.77
N LEU A 261 2.61 4.62 -21.85
CA LEU A 261 2.30 3.37 -22.55
C LEU A 261 0.98 2.76 -22.10
N ARG A 262 0.64 2.86 -20.81
CA ARG A 262 -0.58 2.23 -20.27
C ARG A 262 -1.82 3.04 -20.66
N ALA A 263 -1.72 4.38 -20.63
CA ALA A 263 -2.79 5.24 -21.12
C ALA A 263 -3.02 5.04 -22.63
N LEU A 264 -1.95 4.87 -23.43
CA LEU A 264 -2.06 4.56 -24.85
C LEU A 264 -2.73 3.19 -25.11
N GLN A 265 -2.41 2.16 -24.33
CA GLN A 265 -3.05 0.85 -24.41
C GLN A 265 -4.55 0.93 -24.14
N ILE A 266 -4.95 1.59 -23.04
CA ILE A 266 -6.38 1.79 -22.73
C ILE A 266 -7.06 2.60 -23.84
N LYS A 267 -6.38 3.60 -24.42
CA LYS A 267 -6.92 4.36 -25.56
C LYS A 267 -7.21 3.47 -26.77
N SER A 268 -6.31 2.54 -27.11
CA SER A 268 -6.55 1.59 -28.19
C SER A 268 -7.71 0.63 -27.89
N GLU A 269 -7.77 0.08 -26.67
CA GLU A 269 -8.85 -0.82 -26.25
C GLU A 269 -10.23 -0.13 -26.34
N ILE A 270 -10.33 1.12 -25.87
CA ILE A 270 -11.58 1.89 -25.96
C ILE A 270 -11.97 2.11 -27.43
N ARG A 271 -11.01 2.39 -28.33
CA ARG A 271 -11.30 2.56 -29.76
C ARG A 271 -11.75 1.26 -30.42
N GLU A 272 -11.18 0.13 -30.04
CA GLU A 272 -11.61 -1.18 -30.55
C GLU A 272 -13.03 -1.50 -30.11
N MET A 273 -13.36 -1.28 -28.84
CA MET A 273 -14.72 -1.48 -28.34
C MET A 273 -15.74 -0.55 -29.01
N LEU A 274 -15.39 0.71 -29.28
CA LEU A 274 -16.25 1.64 -30.03
C LEU A 274 -16.47 1.26 -31.50
N LYS A 275 -15.62 0.40 -32.08
CA LYS A 275 -15.82 -0.11 -33.44
C LYS A 275 -16.73 -1.35 -33.48
N MET A 276 -16.88 -2.04 -32.35
CA MET A 276 -17.67 -3.28 -32.26
C MET A 276 -19.13 -3.07 -31.86
N GLY A 277 -19.49 -1.88 -31.34
CA GLY A 277 -20.86 -1.53 -30.93
C GLY A 277 -21.52 -0.60 -31.93
#